data_AF-A0A2U9IG87-F1
#
_entry.id   AF-A0A2U9IG87-F1
#
_cell.length_a   1.000
_cell.length_b   1.000
_cell.length_c   1.000
_cell.angle_alpha   90.00
_cell.angle_beta   90.00
_cell.angle_gamma   90.00
#
_symmetry.space_group_name_H-M   'P 1'
#
loop_
_entity.id
_entity.type
_entity.pdbx_description
1 polymer ?
#
loop_
_entity_poly.entity_id
_entity_poly.type
_entity_poly.pdbx_seq_one_letter_code
_entity_poly.pdbx_strand_id
1 'polypeptide(L)'
;MVRLINWKLNVVESSLNIEEIIDNINSDVIILPLSKNRIIEYIKSQDIDTLEKLVIRKEKKVKIRKEIKKLSEEGFSINILIKGFNKYD
;
A
#
# COMPACT_ATOMS: atom_id res chain seq x y z
N MET A 1 -11.37 -14.36 0.13
CA MET A 1 -11.01 -13.89 -1.22
C MET A 1 -10.94 -12.37 -1.15
N VAL A 2 -9.81 -11.75 -1.53
CA VAL A 2 -9.64 -10.29 -1.51
C VAL A 2 -9.99 -9.76 -2.89
N ARG A 3 -10.83 -8.73 -2.98
CA ARG A 3 -11.12 -8.05 -4.26
C ARG A 3 -10.22 -6.83 -4.41
N LEU A 4 -9.46 -6.82 -5.48
CA LEU A 4 -8.48 -5.79 -5.80
C LEU A 4 -9.10 -4.78 -6.77
N ILE A 5 -9.22 -3.52 -6.35
CA ILE A 5 -9.84 -2.46 -7.15
C ILE A 5 -8.73 -1.66 -7.84
N ASN A 6 -8.87 -1.49 -9.16
CA ASN A 6 -7.93 -0.75 -10.02
C ASN A 6 -6.51 -1.39 -10.11
N TRP A 7 -6.50 -2.70 -10.38
CA TRP A 7 -5.32 -3.54 -10.31
C TRP A 7 -4.57 -3.66 -11.64
N LYS A 8 -3.58 -2.78 -11.86
CA LYS A 8 -2.56 -2.99 -12.89
C LYS A 8 -1.19 -2.74 -12.28
N LEU A 9 -0.49 -3.84 -11.98
CA LEU A 9 0.84 -3.81 -11.38
C LEU A 9 1.85 -3.20 -12.35
N ASN A 10 2.70 -2.33 -11.83
CA ASN A 10 3.90 -1.92 -12.52
C ASN A 10 5.03 -2.94 -12.28
N VAL A 11 6.12 -2.81 -13.04
CA VAL A 11 7.28 -3.71 -12.97
C VAL A 11 7.87 -3.81 -11.55
N VAL A 12 7.87 -2.72 -10.79
CA VAL A 12 8.36 -2.70 -9.40
C VAL A 12 7.45 -3.52 -8.50
N GLU A 13 6.14 -3.34 -8.61
CA GLU A 13 5.16 -4.08 -7.81
C GLU A 13 5.18 -5.58 -8.11
N SER A 14 5.28 -5.96 -9.39
CA SER A 14 5.45 -7.35 -9.80
C SER A 14 6.75 -7.95 -9.27
N SER A 15 7.86 -7.19 -9.30
CA SER A 15 9.15 -7.67 -8.78
C SER A 15 9.18 -7.88 -7.25
N LEU A 16 8.25 -7.25 -6.53
CA LEU A 16 8.19 -7.30 -5.06
C LEU A 16 7.14 -8.31 -4.54
N ASN A 17 6.46 -9.03 -5.42
CA ASN A 17 5.31 -9.87 -5.06
C ASN A 17 4.29 -9.13 -4.17
N ILE A 18 3.89 -7.92 -4.61
CA ILE A 18 3.17 -6.96 -3.75
C ILE A 18 1.86 -7.53 -3.18
N GLU A 19 1.20 -8.44 -3.89
CA GLU A 19 -0.03 -9.11 -3.46
C GLU A 19 0.17 -9.85 -2.14
N GLU A 20 1.20 -10.71 -2.09
CA GLU A 20 1.54 -11.47 -0.89
C GLU A 20 1.95 -10.56 0.27
N ILE A 21 2.71 -9.50 -0.02
CA ILE A 21 3.11 -8.52 0.98
C ILE A 21 1.89 -7.81 1.56
N ILE A 22 0.97 -7.36 0.70
CA ILE A 22 -0.24 -6.67 1.13
C ILE A 22 -1.06 -7.58 2.02
N ASP A 23 -1.25 -8.85 1.66
CA ASP A 23 -2.07 -9.76 2.46
C ASP A 23 -1.48 -10.02 3.86
N ASN A 24 -0.15 -10.09 3.97
CA ASN A 24 0.54 -10.43 5.23
C ASN A 24 0.76 -9.25 6.19
N ILE A 25 0.78 -8.00 5.70
CA ILE A 25 1.05 -6.83 6.55
C ILE A 25 -0.20 -6.41 7.31
N ASN A 26 -0.12 -6.31 8.64
CA ASN A 26 -1.21 -5.78 9.45
C ASN A 26 -1.14 -4.25 9.56
N SER A 27 -1.61 -3.55 8.54
CA SER A 27 -1.78 -2.08 8.52
C SER A 27 -2.92 -1.67 7.60
N ASP A 28 -3.56 -0.54 7.90
CA ASP A 28 -4.65 0.01 7.09
C ASP A 28 -4.14 0.51 5.73
N VAL A 29 -2.96 1.15 5.71
CA VAL A 29 -2.36 1.70 4.50
C VAL A 29 -0.93 1.22 4.33
N ILE A 30 -0.61 0.71 3.15
CA ILE A 30 0.75 0.34 2.75
C ILE A 30 1.22 1.32 1.68
N ILE A 31 2.39 1.93 1.90
CA ILE A 31 2.97 2.92 0.98
C ILE A 31 4.21 2.34 0.31
N LEU A 32 4.20 2.29 -1.02
CA LEU A 32 5.37 1.98 -1.84
C LEU A 32 5.91 3.28 -2.48
N PRO A 33 7.08 3.78 -2.07
CA PRO A 33 7.73 4.90 -2.72
C PRO A 33 8.29 4.48 -4.09
N LEU A 34 7.89 5.17 -5.16
CA LEU A 34 8.41 4.96 -6.51
C LEU A 34 9.55 5.94 -6.85
N SER A 35 9.42 7.20 -6.44
CA SER A 35 10.44 8.24 -6.64
C SER A 35 10.23 9.40 -5.67
N LYS A 36 11.10 10.44 -5.73
CA LYS A 36 11.16 11.58 -4.79
C LYS A 36 9.81 12.21 -4.44
N ASN A 37 8.83 12.19 -5.36
CA ASN A 37 7.48 12.71 -5.14
C ASN A 37 6.41 11.80 -5.77
N ARG A 38 6.63 10.49 -5.85
CA ARG A 38 5.67 9.55 -6.43
C ARG A 38 5.58 8.32 -5.54
N ILE A 39 4.36 7.99 -5.13
CA ILE A 39 4.07 6.84 -4.26
C ILE A 39 2.89 6.06 -4.81
N ILE A 40 2.79 4.80 -4.42
CA ILE A 40 1.57 4.00 -4.49
C ILE A 40 1.11 3.73 -3.07
N GLU A 41 -0.18 3.92 -2.84
CA GLU A 41 -0.88 3.51 -1.62
C GLU A 41 -1.72 2.28 -1.93
N TYR A 42 -1.69 1.33 -1.01
CA TYR A 42 -2.64 0.23 -0.94
C TYR A 42 -3.43 0.43 0.34
N ILE A 43 -4.70 0.79 0.19
CA ILE A 43 -5.60 1.04 1.31
C ILE A 43 -6.44 -0.21 1.48
N LYS A 44 -6.27 -0.88 2.63
CA LYS A 44 -7.11 -1.99 3.02
C LYS A 44 -8.44 -1.45 3.50
N SER A 45 -9.50 -2.03 2.98
CA SER A 45 -10.86 -1.69 3.33
C SER A 45 -11.69 -2.97 3.40
N GLN A 46 -12.95 -2.81 3.77
CA GLN A 46 -13.91 -3.89 3.82
C GLN A 46 -15.22 -3.39 3.22
N ASP A 47 -15.81 -4.20 2.35
CA ASP A 47 -17.15 -3.95 1.84
C ASP A 47 -18.16 -4.07 2.99
N ILE A 48 -19.03 -3.08 3.15
CA ILE A 48 -19.92 -3.01 4.32
C ILE A 48 -21.05 -4.04 4.26
N ASP A 49 -21.49 -4.40 3.05
CA ASP A 49 -22.63 -5.29 2.83
C ASP A 49 -22.20 -6.76 2.85
N THR A 50 -21.04 -7.05 2.26
CA THR A 50 -20.54 -8.43 2.07
C THR A 50 -19.43 -8.81 3.06
N LEU A 51 -18.90 -7.84 3.80
CA LEU A 51 -17.73 -8.01 4.66
C LEU A 51 -16.48 -8.50 3.91
N GLU A 52 -16.46 -8.43 2.58
CA GLU A 52 -15.33 -8.83 1.77
C GLU A 52 -14.16 -7.85 1.94
N LYS A 53 -12.95 -8.40 2.07
CA LYS A 53 -11.73 -7.59 2.14
C LYS A 53 -11.46 -6.96 0.77
N LEU A 54 -11.23 -5.66 0.76
CA LEU A 54 -10.93 -4.86 -0.42
C LEU A 54 -9.54 -4.23 -0.28
N VAL A 55 -8.83 -4.11 -1.39
CA VAL A 55 -7.62 -3.29 -1.46
C VAL A 55 -7.78 -2.28 -2.58
N ILE A 56 -7.63 -1.02 -2.22
CA ILE A 56 -7.69 0.11 -3.16
C ILE A 56 -6.26 0.53 -3.47
N ARG A 57 -5.86 0.38 -4.72
CA ARG A 57 -4.57 0.85 -5.22
C ARG A 57 -4.68 2.29 -5.72
N LYS A 58 -3.89 3.20 -5.16
CA LYS A 58 -3.87 4.62 -5.57
C LYS A 58 -2.46 5.12 -5.77
N GLU A 59 -2.17 5.57 -6.99
CA GLU A 59 -0.91 6.23 -7.30
C GLU A 59 -1.03 7.74 -7.12
N LYS A 60 -0.06 8.37 -6.45
CA LYS A 60 -0.06 9.82 -6.17
C LYS A 60 1.28 10.46 -6.47
N LYS A 61 1.24 11.69 -6.97
CA LYS A 61 2.41 12.57 -7.10
C LYS A 61 2.54 13.47 -5.86
N VAL A 62 3.01 12.89 -4.75
CA VAL A 62 3.14 13.58 -3.45
C VAL A 62 4.46 13.22 -2.77
N LYS A 63 4.95 14.12 -1.90
CA LYS A 63 6.07 13.81 -1.00
C LYS A 63 5.60 12.81 0.05
N ILE A 64 6.32 11.69 0.18
CA ILE A 64 5.97 10.63 1.13
C ILE A 64 5.76 11.15 2.56
N ARG A 65 6.63 12.05 3.04
CA ARG A 65 6.52 12.66 4.38
C ARG A 65 5.19 13.41 4.59
N LYS A 66 4.68 14.09 3.55
CA LYS A 66 3.42 14.81 3.65
C LYS A 66 2.25 13.84 3.76
N GLU A 67 2.29 12.77 2.97
CA GLU A 67 1.22 11.78 2.97
C GLU A 67 1.19 10.96 4.27
N ILE A 68 2.35 10.52 4.77
CA ILE A 68 2.45 9.83 6.07
C ILE A 68 1.87 10.70 7.18
N LYS A 69 2.25 11.99 7.21
CA LYS A 69 1.74 12.93 8.22
C LYS A 69 0.22 13.02 8.14
N LYS A 70 -0.33 13.22 6.95
CA LYS A 70 -1.78 13.30 6.72
C LYS A 70 -2.50 12.03 7.18
N LEU A 71 -2.07 10.87 6.71
CA LEU A 71 -2.70 9.58 7.04
C LEU A 71 -2.61 9.28 8.55
N SER A 72 -1.50 9.66 9.19
CA SER A 72 -1.34 9.50 10.65
C SER A 72 -2.25 10.44 11.43
N GLU A 73 -2.45 11.68 10.96
CA GLU A 73 -3.41 12.63 11.54
C GLU A 73 -4.86 12.15 11.37
N GLU A 74 -5.14 11.42 10.29
CA GLU A 74 -6.43 10.73 10.05
C GLU A 74 -6.59 9.44 10.87
N GLY A 75 -5.56 9.01 11.62
CA GLY A 75 -5.60 7.86 12.51
C GLY A 75 -5.32 6.51 11.85
N PHE A 76 -4.86 6.48 10.60
CA PHE A 76 -4.52 5.24 9.92
C PHE A 76 -3.22 4.63 10.45
N SER A 77 -3.20 3.29 10.56
CA SER A 77 -1.96 2.53 10.71
C SER A 77 -1.26 2.39 9.35
N ILE A 78 0.02 2.77 9.28
CA ILE A 78 0.77 2.91 8.02
C ILE A 78 2.00 2.02 8.04
N ASN A 79 2.20 1.25 6.98
CA ASN A 79 3.45 0.54 6.69
C ASN A 79 4.12 1.09 5.43
N ILE A 80 5.44 1.26 5.43
CA ILE A 80 6.18 1.79 4.29
C ILE A 80 7.11 0.70 3.76
N LEU A 81 6.89 0.31 2.50
CA LEU A 81 7.72 -0.66 1.81
C LEU A 81 8.91 0.03 1.17
N ILE A 82 10.05 0.00 1.86
CA ILE A 82 11.31 0.52 1.32
C ILE A 82 11.96 -0.58 0.49
N LYS A 83 12.16 -0.32 -0.81
CA LYS A 83 12.94 -1.19 -1.70
C LYS A 83 14.39 -1.22 -1.20
N GLY A 84 14.78 -2.28 -0.48
CA GLY A 84 16.14 -2.42 0.04
C GLY A 84 16.36 -3.15 1.37
N PHE A 85 15.37 -3.83 1.96
CA PHE A 85 15.62 -4.79 3.05
C PHE A 85 15.22 -6.20 2.62
N ASN A 86 16.04 -6.83 1.78
CA ASN A 86 16.23 -8.27 1.87
C ASN A 86 17.03 -8.50 3.17
N LYS A 87 16.36 -8.91 4.25
CA LYS A 87 16.98 -9.65 5.34
C LYS A 87 16.67 -11.12 5.07
N TYR A 88 17.52 -11.84 4.34
CA TYR A 88 18.69 -12.53 4.90
C TYR A 88 19.54 -11.70 5.87
N ASP A 89 19.12 -11.70 7.13
CA ASP A 89 20.01 -11.74 8.30
C ASP A 89 19.47 -12.82 9.24
#